data_AF-K3X635-F1
#
_entry.id   AF-K3X635-F1
#
_cell.length_a   1.000
_cell.length_b   1.000
_cell.length_c   1.000
_cell.angle_alpha   90.00
_cell.angle_beta   90.00
_cell.angle_gamma   90.00
#
_symmetry.space_group_name_H-M   'P 1'
#
loop_
_entity.id
_entity.type
_entity.pdbx_description
1 polymer ?
#
loop_
_entity_poly.entity_id
_entity_poly.type
_entity_poly.pdbx_seq_one_letter_code
_entity_poly.pdbx_strand_id
1 'polypeptide(L)'
;MASGGSGRSNRRQQQQQQSHQHALAQPPLPFESLLNAPVRIYPPDAFRAAAVAASPLMQALLSMNKQIAVVGVMSTNYDSVEAAYAFANRLIGKYAFHADEMNAACVSAKDSTPLLASVHLYFDSTKPCVYLLGIARPENQCFGRDATGEDIAAFEKEKLKMQLLMHSSCNMLFAMHESPRVQTTVLKEVRALASEKQQVLSQLATSSSSSKGSKREKSGSASINPFTPGRCVPLVLYAVPAPDNVLTSTLKSASSKSTRSATVAYCKALETKLTNLFRSLRGGVVGSVRMRDTLTATNLSKERRAFNVDPTHCVVIVSRRLVAEEGGLEASLEAVLDGTGFPDLDGDADKEEDLDALLRPLEDDDIGFPRAQQYLNKCVDLLLSSSGSFAPSGASFGERGGSSKEAVRIELLSLSQWLKAFHSLTKTMHRMEVKRKQDAANALEQSIYQYEQGELYQ
;
A
#
# COMPACT_ATOMS: atom_id res chain seq x y z
N MET A 1 43.97 14.77 68.64
CA MET A 1 42.87 14.07 69.35
C MET A 1 41.59 14.88 69.17
N ALA A 2 40.49 14.19 68.83
CA ALA A 2 39.08 14.52 69.13
C ALA A 2 38.55 15.90 68.67
N SER A 3 37.66 15.92 67.66
CA SER A 3 36.18 15.95 67.78
C SER A 3 35.62 17.37 68.03
N GLY A 4 34.61 17.89 67.37
CA GLY A 4 33.56 17.30 66.54
C GLY A 4 32.21 17.93 66.93
N GLY A 5 31.47 18.43 65.95
CA GLY A 5 29.99 18.48 65.97
C GLY A 5 29.30 19.83 66.21
N SER A 6 28.69 20.39 65.16
CA SER A 6 27.24 20.72 65.14
C SER A 6 26.82 21.14 63.72
N GLY A 7 25.73 20.55 63.21
CA GLY A 7 25.21 20.85 61.88
C GLY A 7 24.25 19.80 61.32
N ARG A 8 23.30 19.30 62.13
CA ARG A 8 22.22 18.40 61.70
C ARG A 8 20.88 19.12 61.82
N SER A 9 20.40 19.77 60.75
CA SER A 9 18.96 19.99 60.55
C SER A 9 18.63 20.56 59.16
N ASN A 10 18.93 19.85 58.06
CA ASN A 10 18.39 20.24 56.74
C ASN A 10 18.20 19.09 55.72
N ARG A 11 18.35 17.83 56.11
CA ARG A 11 18.33 16.70 55.16
C ARG A 11 17.00 15.95 55.04
N ARG A 12 15.96 16.34 55.79
CA ARG A 12 14.67 15.61 55.82
C ARG A 12 13.54 16.21 54.98
N GLN A 13 13.68 17.43 54.45
CA GLN A 13 12.66 18.01 53.56
C GLN A 13 12.94 17.85 52.06
N GLN A 14 14.18 17.51 51.64
CA GLN A 14 14.48 17.24 50.23
C GLN A 14 14.15 15.82 49.75
N GLN A 15 13.73 14.91 50.65
CA GLN A 15 13.38 13.53 50.26
C GLN A 15 11.89 13.28 50.03
N GLN A 16 11.01 14.28 50.22
CA GLN A 16 9.56 14.14 49.97
C GLN A 16 9.07 14.80 48.66
N GLN A 17 9.94 15.47 47.90
CA GLN A 17 9.58 16.07 46.60
C GLN A 17 10.07 15.29 45.37
N GLN A 18 10.78 14.15 45.54
CA GLN A 18 11.27 13.33 44.42
C GLN A 18 10.37 12.12 44.08
N SER A 19 9.22 11.96 44.71
CA SER A 19 8.34 10.79 44.54
C SER A 19 7.17 10.98 43.55
N HIS A 20 7.16 12.03 42.72
CA HIS A 20 6.10 12.27 41.72
C HIS A 20 6.59 12.48 40.27
N GLN A 21 7.81 12.06 39.92
CA GLN A 21 8.30 12.05 38.53
C GLN A 21 8.71 10.67 38.01
N HIS A 22 8.08 9.60 38.50
CA HIS A 22 7.95 8.42 37.66
C HIS A 22 6.79 8.66 36.70
N ALA A 23 7.15 9.13 35.50
CA ALA A 23 6.31 8.94 34.32
C ALA A 23 5.75 7.52 34.39
N LEU A 24 4.42 7.39 34.35
CA LEU A 24 3.74 6.13 34.17
C LEU A 24 4.28 5.54 32.86
N ALA A 25 5.33 4.72 32.97
CA ALA A 25 5.75 3.84 31.91
C ALA A 25 4.53 2.94 31.68
N GLN A 26 3.80 3.24 30.60
CA GLN A 26 2.70 2.39 30.16
C GLN A 26 3.23 0.95 30.14
N PRO A 27 2.49 -0.01 30.73
CA PRO A 27 2.91 -1.40 30.66
C PRO A 27 3.09 -1.76 29.18
N PRO A 28 4.17 -2.48 28.81
CA PRO A 28 4.35 -2.90 27.42
C PRO A 28 3.08 -3.60 26.96
N LEU A 29 2.52 -3.11 25.86
CA LEU A 29 1.30 -3.65 25.30
C LEU A 29 1.42 -5.18 25.16
N PRO A 30 0.35 -5.94 25.40
CA PRO A 30 0.36 -7.38 25.22
C PRO A 30 0.98 -7.76 23.87
N PHE A 31 1.75 -8.85 23.82
CA PHE A 31 2.40 -9.33 22.60
C PHE A 31 1.41 -9.50 21.42
N GLU A 32 0.15 -9.79 21.73
CA GLU A 32 -0.97 -9.87 20.78
C GLU A 32 -1.38 -8.51 20.20
N SER A 33 -1.26 -7.42 20.96
CA SER A 33 -1.48 -6.05 20.49
C SER A 33 -0.34 -5.58 19.58
N LEU A 34 0.91 -6.01 19.86
CA LEU A 34 2.05 -5.70 18.99
C LEU A 34 1.94 -6.35 17.61
N LEU A 35 1.44 -7.60 17.53
CA LEU A 35 1.24 -8.32 16.25
C LEU A 35 0.26 -7.64 15.28
N ASN A 36 -0.56 -6.69 15.77
CA ASN A 36 -1.60 -6.03 15.00
C ASN A 36 -1.26 -4.57 14.62
N ALA A 37 -0.02 -4.12 14.81
CA ALA A 37 0.39 -2.78 14.43
C ALA A 37 0.99 -2.75 13.00
N PRO A 38 0.70 -1.71 12.19
CA PRO A 38 1.32 -1.54 10.89
C PRO A 38 2.81 -1.20 11.04
N VAL A 39 3.64 -1.74 10.14
CA VAL A 39 5.10 -1.52 10.15
C VAL A 39 5.54 -0.90 8.83
N ARG A 40 6.20 0.26 8.90
CA ARG A 40 6.86 0.84 7.73
C ARG A 40 8.01 -0.05 7.24
N ILE A 41 7.91 -0.52 6.00
CA ILE A 41 8.93 -1.33 5.32
C ILE A 41 9.66 -0.58 4.20
N TYR A 42 9.13 0.58 3.79
CA TYR A 42 9.76 1.49 2.82
C TYR A 42 9.42 2.96 3.14
N PRO A 43 10.39 3.88 2.98
CA PRO A 43 11.82 3.64 2.81
C PRO A 43 12.39 2.94 4.05
N PRO A 44 13.46 2.13 3.91
CA PRO A 44 14.10 1.52 5.06
C PRO A 44 14.76 2.62 5.90
N ASP A 45 14.38 2.72 7.17
CA ASP A 45 15.04 3.61 8.12
C ASP A 45 16.53 3.30 8.18
N ALA A 46 17.42 4.24 7.84
CA ALA A 46 18.87 4.00 7.88
C ALA A 46 19.37 3.63 9.30
N PHE A 47 18.72 4.17 10.35
CA PHE A 47 18.99 3.84 11.75
C PHE A 47 18.20 2.63 12.26
N ARG A 48 17.12 2.22 11.57
CA ARG A 48 16.29 1.05 11.92
C ARG A 48 16.34 -0.08 10.91
N ALA A 49 17.21 -0.13 9.91
CA ALA A 49 17.30 -1.33 9.06
C ALA A 49 17.69 -2.57 9.90
N ALA A 50 18.53 -2.36 10.92
CA ALA A 50 18.78 -3.32 12.00
C ALA A 50 17.63 -3.39 13.02
N ALA A 51 16.98 -2.27 13.36
CA ALA A 51 15.92 -2.21 14.38
C ALA A 51 14.50 -2.59 13.90
N VAL A 52 14.25 -2.67 12.59
CA VAL A 52 13.05 -3.24 11.97
C VAL A 52 13.24 -4.76 11.95
N ALA A 53 14.42 -5.27 11.56
CA ALA A 53 14.75 -6.69 11.72
C ALA A 53 14.87 -7.14 13.20
N ALA A 54 15.17 -6.21 14.11
CA ALA A 54 15.21 -6.42 15.56
C ALA A 54 13.97 -5.90 16.29
N SER A 55 12.96 -5.40 15.58
CA SER A 55 11.69 -5.04 16.21
C SER A 55 11.08 -6.34 16.70
N PRO A 56 10.69 -6.45 17.99
CA PRO A 56 10.07 -7.66 18.53
C PRO A 56 8.90 -8.14 17.67
N LEU A 57 8.14 -7.18 17.10
CA LEU A 57 7.07 -7.42 16.16
C LEU A 57 7.56 -8.10 14.87
N MET A 58 8.59 -7.55 14.22
CA MET A 58 9.11 -8.15 12.99
C MET A 58 9.76 -9.51 13.25
N GLN A 59 10.44 -9.71 14.38
CA GLN A 59 10.97 -11.03 14.74
C GLN A 59 9.85 -12.05 15.00
N ALA A 60 8.79 -11.65 15.68
CA ALA A 60 7.59 -12.46 15.86
C ALA A 60 6.96 -12.83 14.52
N LEU A 61 6.79 -11.86 13.62
CA LEU A 61 6.26 -12.06 12.27
C LEU A 61 7.16 -12.99 11.43
N LEU A 62 8.48 -12.82 11.50
CA LEU A 62 9.43 -13.67 10.78
C LEU A 62 9.47 -15.11 11.32
N SER A 63 9.13 -15.33 12.59
CA SER A 63 9.00 -16.66 13.18
C SER A 63 7.77 -17.42 12.69
N MET A 64 6.74 -16.69 12.23
CA MET A 64 5.55 -17.27 11.60
C MET A 64 5.90 -17.71 10.18
N ASN A 65 6.41 -18.93 10.04
CA ASN A 65 6.74 -19.56 8.75
C ASN A 65 5.47 -19.99 7.98
N LYS A 66 4.45 -19.12 7.93
CA LYS A 66 3.20 -19.33 7.19
C LYS A 66 3.37 -18.81 5.77
N GLN A 67 2.84 -19.54 4.81
CA GLN A 67 2.67 -19.08 3.44
C GLN A 67 1.63 -17.96 3.42
N ILE A 68 1.93 -16.89 2.70
CA ILE A 68 1.10 -15.68 2.72
C ILE A 68 0.56 -15.29 1.34
N ALA A 69 -0.65 -14.76 1.33
CA ALA A 69 -1.13 -13.91 0.23
C ALA A 69 -0.76 -12.45 0.52
N VAL A 70 -0.49 -11.66 -0.51
CA VAL A 70 -0.13 -10.24 -0.38
C VAL A 70 -1.11 -9.38 -1.16
N VAL A 71 -1.81 -8.50 -0.46
CA VAL A 71 -2.76 -7.55 -1.01
C VAL A 71 -2.22 -6.14 -0.78
N GLY A 72 -2.18 -5.32 -1.82
CA GLY A 72 -1.84 -3.92 -1.71
C GLY A 72 -3.06 -3.01 -1.81
N VAL A 73 -2.99 -1.87 -1.12
CA VAL A 73 -3.76 -0.66 -1.36
C VAL A 73 -2.75 0.44 -1.70
N MET A 74 -2.97 1.15 -2.80
CA MET A 74 -2.05 2.16 -3.28
C MET A 74 -2.77 3.47 -3.56
N SER A 75 -2.29 4.54 -2.93
CA SER A 75 -2.72 5.92 -3.13
C SER A 75 -1.56 6.73 -3.69
N THR A 76 -1.75 7.34 -4.87
CA THR A 76 -0.68 8.06 -5.59
C THR A 76 -1.02 9.49 -5.99
N ASN A 77 -2.31 9.86 -6.01
CA ASN A 77 -2.83 11.16 -6.43
C ASN A 77 -4.07 11.46 -5.58
N TYR A 78 -3.86 11.88 -4.33
CA TYR A 78 -4.91 12.19 -3.37
C TYR A 78 -4.59 13.50 -2.69
N ASP A 79 -5.61 14.28 -2.37
CA ASP A 79 -5.49 15.48 -1.55
C ASP A 79 -5.31 15.15 -0.05
N SER A 80 -5.82 13.98 0.40
CA SER A 80 -5.70 13.50 1.78
C SER A 80 -5.15 12.07 1.87
N VAL A 81 -4.15 11.90 2.74
CA VAL A 81 -3.58 10.58 3.06
C VAL A 81 -4.53 9.75 3.92
N GLU A 82 -5.37 10.40 4.73
CA GLU A 82 -6.30 9.74 5.65
C GLU A 82 -7.40 8.98 4.91
N ALA A 83 -7.81 9.46 3.73
CA ALA A 83 -8.71 8.73 2.85
C ALA A 83 -8.14 7.36 2.45
N ALA A 84 -6.82 7.26 2.26
CA ALA A 84 -6.16 5.98 1.99
C ALA A 84 -6.18 5.05 3.21
N TYR A 85 -6.06 5.60 4.42
CA TYR A 85 -6.16 4.84 5.68
C TYR A 85 -7.58 4.31 5.87
N ALA A 86 -8.57 5.17 5.73
CA ALA A 86 -9.98 4.83 5.83
C ALA A 86 -10.37 3.74 4.82
N PHE A 87 -9.98 3.89 3.55
CA PHE A 87 -10.23 2.88 2.52
C PHE A 87 -9.58 1.54 2.86
N ALA A 88 -8.31 1.54 3.27
CA ALA A 88 -7.58 0.32 3.62
C ALA A 88 -8.23 -0.39 4.82
N ASN A 89 -8.54 0.36 5.88
CA ASN A 89 -9.19 -0.17 7.07
C ASN A 89 -10.58 -0.76 6.76
N ARG A 90 -11.37 -0.08 5.93
CA ARG A 90 -12.68 -0.58 5.50
C ARG A 90 -12.57 -1.82 4.61
N LEU A 91 -11.60 -1.87 3.70
CA LEU A 91 -11.35 -3.03 2.86
C LEU A 91 -10.91 -4.25 3.68
N ILE A 92 -10.07 -4.05 4.69
CA ILE A 92 -9.61 -5.11 5.60
C ILE A 92 -10.74 -5.53 6.56
N GLY A 93 -11.65 -4.61 6.89
CA GLY A 93 -12.65 -4.79 7.92
C GLY A 93 -12.07 -4.68 9.34
N LYS A 94 -10.90 -4.02 9.47
CA LYS A 94 -10.19 -3.78 10.73
C LYS A 94 -9.61 -2.37 10.70
N TYR A 95 -9.63 -1.70 11.85
CA TYR A 95 -8.98 -0.41 12.01
C TYR A 95 -7.50 -0.63 12.36
N ALA A 96 -6.67 -0.82 11.33
CA ALA A 96 -5.25 -1.18 11.46
C ALA A 96 -4.32 0.00 11.23
N PHE A 97 -4.67 0.90 10.30
CA PHE A 97 -3.88 2.09 9.96
C PHE A 97 -4.49 3.30 10.66
N HIS A 98 -3.98 3.63 11.85
CA HIS A 98 -4.39 4.80 12.63
C HIS A 98 -3.70 6.06 12.10
N ALA A 99 -4.45 7.16 11.93
CA ALA A 99 -3.90 8.39 11.35
C ALA A 99 -2.69 8.92 12.13
N ASP A 100 -2.78 9.01 13.47
CA ASP A 100 -1.70 9.51 14.33
C ASP A 100 -0.41 8.69 14.21
N GLU A 101 -0.53 7.36 14.35
CA GLU A 101 0.61 6.45 14.27
C GLU A 101 1.24 6.47 12.88
N MET A 102 0.41 6.51 11.84
CA MET A 102 0.85 6.52 10.45
C MET A 102 1.50 7.85 10.07
N ASN A 103 0.95 8.98 10.55
CA ASN A 103 1.54 10.29 10.36
C ASN A 103 2.92 10.38 11.03
N ALA A 104 3.05 9.89 12.27
CA ALA A 104 4.33 9.77 12.95
C ALA A 104 5.30 8.84 12.20
N ALA A 105 4.80 7.71 11.68
CA ALA A 105 5.57 6.77 10.88
C ALA A 105 5.89 7.29 9.46
N CYS A 106 5.27 8.36 8.98
CA CYS A 106 5.54 8.97 7.67
C CYS A 106 6.50 10.18 7.76
N VAL A 107 7.18 10.34 8.88
CA VAL A 107 8.23 11.34 9.09
C VAL A 107 9.61 10.66 9.10
N SER A 108 10.59 11.34 8.51
CA SER A 108 12.00 10.91 8.54
C SER A 108 12.58 11.10 9.94
N ALA A 109 13.24 10.06 10.45
CA ALA A 109 13.86 10.10 11.78
C ALA A 109 15.11 11.00 11.84
N LYS A 110 15.69 11.39 10.70
CA LYS A 110 16.96 12.12 10.64
C LYS A 110 16.78 13.64 10.75
N ASP A 111 15.72 14.14 10.13
CA ASP A 111 15.53 15.56 9.82
C ASP A 111 14.09 16.01 10.05
N SER A 112 13.23 15.14 10.62
CA SER A 112 11.81 15.40 10.87
C SER A 112 11.05 15.84 9.61
N THR A 113 11.60 15.55 8.43
CA THR A 113 10.98 15.90 7.16
C THR A 113 9.93 14.86 6.78
N PRO A 114 8.84 15.30 6.13
CA PRO A 114 7.84 14.39 5.62
C PRO A 114 8.41 13.47 4.53
N LEU A 115 8.11 12.18 4.61
CA LEU A 115 8.44 11.25 3.53
C LEU A 115 7.57 11.53 2.31
N LEU A 116 8.20 11.56 1.13
CA LEU A 116 7.54 11.72 -0.18
C LEU A 116 6.67 10.51 -0.54
N ALA A 117 7.15 9.30 -0.23
CA ALA A 117 6.38 8.08 -0.37
C ALA A 117 6.77 7.04 0.71
N SER A 118 5.83 6.17 1.07
CA SER A 118 6.07 5.11 2.04
C SER A 118 5.25 3.85 1.73
N VAL A 119 5.72 2.71 2.23
CA VAL A 119 4.98 1.43 2.21
C VAL A 119 4.93 0.87 3.62
N HIS A 120 3.73 0.59 4.10
CA HIS A 120 3.45 0.03 5.42
C HIS A 120 2.86 -1.36 5.27
N LEU A 121 3.21 -2.25 6.20
CA LEU A 121 2.83 -3.64 6.21
C LEU A 121 1.97 -3.92 7.44
N TYR A 122 0.80 -4.50 7.24
CA TYR A 122 -0.05 -5.07 8.27
C TYR A 122 -0.22 -6.57 7.99
N PHE A 123 0.03 -7.42 8.99
CA PHE A 123 -0.14 -8.86 8.86
C PHE A 123 -1.40 -9.31 9.59
N ASP A 124 -2.33 -9.92 8.86
CA ASP A 124 -3.47 -10.57 9.48
C ASP A 124 -3.10 -12.01 9.86
N SER A 125 -3.15 -12.32 11.16
CA SER A 125 -2.87 -13.66 11.66
C SER A 125 -4.04 -14.63 11.48
N THR A 126 -5.27 -14.11 11.34
CA THR A 126 -6.51 -14.89 11.20
C THR A 126 -6.66 -15.51 9.81
N LYS A 127 -6.24 -14.76 8.79
CA LYS A 127 -6.08 -15.21 7.41
C LYS A 127 -4.65 -14.86 7.03
N PRO A 128 -3.77 -15.83 6.69
CA PRO A 128 -2.36 -15.58 6.45
C PRO A 128 -2.16 -14.68 5.21
N CYS A 129 -2.35 -13.38 5.43
CA CYS A 129 -2.50 -12.36 4.43
C CYS A 129 -1.77 -11.12 4.92
N VAL A 130 -0.91 -10.59 4.07
CA VAL A 130 -0.23 -9.33 4.27
C VAL A 130 -0.98 -8.26 3.51
N TYR A 131 -1.32 -7.19 4.19
CA TYR A 131 -1.83 -5.97 3.61
C TYR A 131 -0.72 -4.94 3.53
N LEU A 132 -0.43 -4.46 2.33
CA LEU A 132 0.50 -3.37 2.08
C LEU A 132 -0.29 -2.10 1.80
N LEU A 133 0.10 -1.01 2.45
CA LEU A 133 -0.42 0.31 2.17
C LEU A 133 0.69 1.18 1.61
N GLY A 134 0.62 1.48 0.31
CA GLY A 134 1.53 2.36 -0.40
C GLY A 134 0.94 3.76 -0.53
N ILE A 135 1.64 4.76 -0.02
CA ILE A 135 1.19 6.15 0.00
C ILE A 135 2.26 7.00 -0.69
N ALA A 136 1.89 7.72 -1.73
CA ALA A 136 2.61 8.92 -2.14
C ALA A 136 1.92 10.11 -1.48
N ARG A 137 2.70 10.93 -0.77
CA ARG A 137 2.16 12.07 -0.05
C ARG A 137 1.62 13.11 -1.06
N PRO A 138 0.52 13.82 -0.74
CA PRO A 138 -0.02 14.88 -1.58
C PRO A 138 1.03 15.95 -1.90
N GLU A 139 1.01 16.49 -3.13
CA GLU A 139 2.00 17.49 -3.57
C GLU A 139 1.98 18.76 -2.69
N ASN A 140 0.78 19.21 -2.30
CA ASN A 140 0.55 20.34 -1.39
C ASN A 140 1.14 20.13 0.02
N GLN A 141 1.38 18.88 0.43
CA GLN A 141 1.99 18.53 1.71
C GLN A 141 3.50 18.24 1.59
N CYS A 142 4.00 18.04 0.36
CA CYS A 142 5.43 17.82 0.09
C CYS A 142 6.18 19.11 -0.19
N PHE A 143 5.49 20.11 -0.72
CA PHE A 143 6.10 21.28 -1.32
C PHE A 143 5.53 22.59 -0.77
N GLY A 144 6.42 23.52 -0.41
CA GLY A 144 6.06 24.92 -0.21
C GLY A 144 5.83 25.64 -1.55
N ARG A 145 5.44 26.91 -1.49
CA ARG A 145 5.23 27.75 -2.69
C ARG A 145 6.46 27.88 -3.59
N ASP A 146 7.66 27.60 -3.07
CA ASP A 146 8.95 27.78 -3.75
C ASP A 146 9.59 26.47 -4.25
N ALA A 147 8.78 25.43 -4.48
CA ALA A 147 9.28 24.14 -4.97
C ALA A 147 10.03 24.27 -6.30
N THR A 148 11.23 23.74 -6.38
CA THR A 148 12.01 23.74 -7.61
C THR A 148 11.57 22.61 -8.54
N GLY A 149 11.92 22.71 -9.84
CA GLY A 149 11.70 21.60 -10.78
C GLY A 149 12.42 20.30 -10.38
N GLU A 150 13.52 20.41 -9.61
CA GLU A 150 14.25 19.26 -9.08
C GLU A 150 13.48 18.56 -7.96
N ASP A 151 12.81 19.32 -7.10
CA ASP A 151 11.98 18.78 -6.00
C ASP A 151 10.80 17.97 -6.54
N ILE A 152 10.11 18.50 -7.56
CA ILE A 152 9.01 17.82 -8.25
C ILE A 152 9.52 16.55 -8.93
N ALA A 153 10.68 16.61 -9.60
CA ALA A 153 11.27 15.44 -10.24
C ALA A 153 11.69 14.35 -9.22
N ALA A 154 12.19 14.75 -8.05
CA ALA A 154 12.53 13.83 -6.96
C ALA A 154 11.28 13.13 -6.40
N PHE A 155 10.19 13.87 -6.20
CA PHE A 155 8.91 13.30 -5.78
C PHE A 155 8.33 12.33 -6.79
N GLU A 156 8.21 12.71 -8.05
CA GLU A 156 7.68 11.84 -9.11
C GLU A 156 8.51 10.55 -9.25
N LYS A 157 9.82 10.66 -9.07
CA LYS A 157 10.71 9.50 -9.03
C LYS A 157 10.45 8.60 -7.82
N GLU A 158 10.27 9.17 -6.63
CA GLU A 158 10.03 8.42 -5.40
C GLU A 158 8.64 7.76 -5.41
N LYS A 159 7.63 8.46 -5.92
CA LYS A 159 6.30 7.94 -6.24
C LYS A 159 6.38 6.75 -7.21
N LEU A 160 7.13 6.86 -8.30
CA LEU A 160 7.32 5.77 -9.25
C LEU A 160 8.00 4.54 -8.59
N LYS A 161 8.96 4.75 -7.68
CA LYS A 161 9.58 3.65 -6.92
C LYS A 161 8.55 2.94 -6.04
N MET A 162 7.75 3.70 -5.29
CA MET A 162 6.69 3.13 -4.46
C MET A 162 5.68 2.34 -5.32
N GLN A 163 5.22 2.91 -6.43
CA GLN A 163 4.34 2.23 -7.38
C GLN A 163 4.96 0.92 -7.88
N LEU A 164 6.25 0.93 -8.25
CA LEU A 164 6.94 -0.27 -8.69
C LEU A 164 7.00 -1.35 -7.59
N LEU A 165 7.29 -0.97 -6.35
CA LEU A 165 7.31 -1.91 -5.22
C LEU A 165 5.95 -2.57 -5.03
N MET A 166 4.87 -1.78 -5.05
CA MET A 166 3.50 -2.28 -4.92
C MET A 166 3.13 -3.20 -6.09
N HIS A 167 3.39 -2.77 -7.32
CA HIS A 167 3.07 -3.53 -8.53
C HIS A 167 3.95 -4.77 -8.77
N SER A 168 5.07 -4.91 -8.07
CA SER A 168 5.97 -6.04 -8.24
C SER A 168 6.06 -6.96 -7.02
N SER A 169 5.33 -6.66 -5.95
CA SER A 169 5.36 -7.44 -4.69
C SER A 169 4.00 -7.94 -4.21
N CYS A 170 2.89 -7.42 -4.77
CA CYS A 170 1.54 -7.84 -4.40
C CYS A 170 0.99 -8.93 -5.34
N ASN A 171 0.12 -9.81 -4.84
CA ASN A 171 -0.70 -10.70 -5.66
C ASN A 171 -1.95 -10.01 -6.20
N MET A 172 -2.52 -9.09 -5.41
CA MET A 172 -3.67 -8.26 -5.75
C MET A 172 -3.41 -6.83 -5.29
N LEU A 173 -3.86 -5.83 -6.05
CA LEU A 173 -3.59 -4.43 -5.74
C LEU A 173 -4.83 -3.57 -6.02
N PHE A 174 -5.26 -2.80 -5.03
CA PHE A 174 -6.29 -1.77 -5.16
C PHE A 174 -5.60 -0.43 -5.42
N ALA A 175 -5.69 0.06 -6.65
CA ALA A 175 -5.22 1.37 -7.05
C ALA A 175 -6.35 2.38 -6.85
N MET A 176 -6.15 3.28 -5.90
CA MET A 176 -7.09 4.31 -5.53
C MET A 176 -7.02 5.47 -6.55
N HIS A 177 -8.17 5.95 -7.02
CA HIS A 177 -8.31 7.16 -7.84
C HIS A 177 -9.15 8.22 -7.14
N GLU A 178 -8.71 9.45 -7.16
CA GLU A 178 -9.45 10.60 -6.63
C GLU A 178 -10.52 11.12 -7.59
N SER A 179 -10.31 11.02 -8.90
CA SER A 179 -11.30 11.47 -9.87
C SER A 179 -12.25 10.34 -10.25
N PRO A 180 -13.56 10.61 -10.37
CA PRO A 180 -14.49 9.66 -10.97
C PRO A 180 -14.14 9.36 -12.44
N ARG A 181 -13.37 10.23 -13.10
CA ARG A 181 -13.00 10.07 -14.50
C ARG A 181 -11.58 9.51 -14.61
N VAL A 182 -11.48 8.31 -15.17
CA VAL A 182 -10.18 7.78 -15.62
C VAL A 182 -9.69 8.60 -16.82
N GLN A 183 -8.55 9.27 -16.64
CA GLN A 183 -7.84 10.04 -17.66
C GLN A 183 -6.88 9.16 -18.46
N THR A 184 -6.43 9.64 -19.64
CA THR A 184 -5.45 8.92 -20.49
C THR A 184 -4.02 8.99 -19.96
N THR A 185 -3.74 9.87 -18.99
CA THR A 185 -2.46 10.00 -18.28
C THR A 185 -2.01 8.68 -17.64
N VAL A 186 -2.96 7.85 -17.21
CA VAL A 186 -2.71 6.48 -16.72
C VAL A 186 -1.87 5.66 -17.70
N LEU A 187 -1.99 5.86 -19.01
CA LEU A 187 -1.19 5.14 -20.01
C LEU A 187 0.29 5.57 -19.98
N LYS A 188 0.59 6.81 -19.63
CA LYS A 188 1.97 7.30 -19.46
C LYS A 188 2.60 6.66 -18.22
N GLU A 189 1.86 6.68 -17.10
CA GLU A 189 2.28 6.07 -15.84
C GLU A 189 2.54 4.56 -16.00
N VAL A 190 1.62 3.83 -16.64
CA VAL A 190 1.78 2.39 -16.88
C VAL A 190 2.97 2.08 -17.77
N ARG A 191 3.29 2.91 -18.77
CA ARG A 191 4.50 2.74 -19.59
C ARG A 191 5.77 2.98 -18.80
N ALA A 192 5.79 4.04 -17.97
CA ALA A 192 6.92 4.33 -17.10
C ALA A 192 7.18 3.17 -16.11
N LEU A 193 6.11 2.69 -15.47
CA LEU A 193 6.14 1.54 -14.57
C LEU A 193 6.66 0.27 -15.27
N ALA A 194 6.17 -0.02 -16.48
CA ALA A 194 6.59 -1.20 -17.24
C ALA A 194 8.07 -1.13 -17.65
N SER A 195 8.55 0.05 -18.06
CA SER A 195 9.96 0.28 -18.38
C SER A 195 10.84 0.05 -17.15
N GLU A 196 10.46 0.63 -16.01
CA GLU A 196 11.23 0.48 -14.77
C GLU A 196 11.24 -0.97 -14.28
N LYS A 197 10.09 -1.66 -14.34
CA LYS A 197 9.99 -3.09 -14.02
C LYS A 197 10.90 -3.94 -14.91
N GLN A 198 10.94 -3.66 -16.21
CA GLN A 198 11.80 -4.38 -17.14
C GLN A 198 13.29 -4.18 -16.81
N GLN A 199 13.68 -2.98 -16.38
CA GLN A 199 15.05 -2.70 -15.94
C GLN A 199 15.39 -3.43 -14.64
N VAL A 200 14.46 -3.50 -13.67
CA VAL A 200 14.66 -4.29 -12.45
C VAL A 200 14.84 -5.78 -12.79
N LEU A 201 13.99 -6.34 -13.64
CA LEU A 201 14.07 -7.74 -14.05
C LEU A 201 15.41 -8.08 -14.71
N SER A 202 15.97 -7.16 -15.52
CA SER A 202 17.28 -7.39 -16.13
C SER A 202 18.41 -7.44 -15.10
N GLN A 203 18.36 -6.62 -14.05
CA GLN A 203 19.32 -6.67 -12.93
C GLN A 203 19.15 -7.92 -12.05
N LEU A 204 17.91 -8.35 -11.81
CA LEU A 204 17.64 -9.58 -11.06
C LEU A 204 18.16 -10.81 -11.82
N ALA A 205 18.05 -10.83 -13.14
CA ALA A 205 18.59 -11.92 -13.97
C ALA A 205 20.12 -11.99 -13.92
N THR A 206 20.83 -10.86 -14.00
CA THR A 206 22.31 -10.82 -13.98
C THR A 206 22.89 -11.17 -12.61
N SER A 207 22.17 -10.91 -11.52
CA SER A 207 22.61 -11.31 -10.17
C SER A 207 22.62 -12.83 -9.95
N SER A 208 21.83 -13.58 -10.73
CA SER A 208 21.75 -15.05 -10.65
C SER A 208 22.82 -15.78 -11.47
N SER A 209 23.50 -15.09 -12.40
CA SER A 209 24.55 -15.69 -13.26
C SER A 209 25.98 -15.44 -12.77
N SER A 210 26.17 -14.57 -11.77
CA SER A 210 27.50 -14.24 -11.22
C SER A 210 27.94 -15.12 -10.04
N SER A 211 27.09 -16.04 -9.55
CA SER A 211 27.49 -17.06 -8.57
C SER A 211 28.29 -18.18 -9.24
N LYS A 212 29.58 -17.94 -9.49
CA LYS A 212 30.55 -19.00 -9.81
C LYS A 212 30.63 -19.97 -8.61
N GLY A 213 30.21 -21.22 -8.84
CA GLY A 213 30.71 -22.37 -8.07
C GLY A 213 29.67 -23.25 -7.40
N SER A 214 28.91 -24.04 -8.17
CA SER A 214 28.87 -25.49 -7.93
C SER A 214 28.38 -26.18 -9.20
N LYS A 215 29.20 -27.09 -9.73
CA LYS A 215 28.73 -28.11 -10.67
C LYS A 215 27.89 -29.10 -9.87
N ARG A 216 26.56 -29.04 -9.96
CA ARG A 216 25.72 -30.20 -9.68
C ARG A 216 24.40 -30.14 -10.44
N GLU A 217 24.29 -31.11 -11.34
CA GLU A 217 23.09 -31.70 -11.91
C GLU A 217 22.13 -30.81 -12.72
N LYS A 218 22.11 -31.09 -14.03
CA LYS A 218 21.01 -30.79 -14.94
C LYS A 218 19.74 -31.54 -14.48
N SER A 219 19.05 -31.01 -13.47
CA SER A 219 17.60 -31.14 -13.37
C SER A 219 16.98 -29.83 -13.85
N GLY A 220 15.86 -29.89 -14.55
CA GLY A 220 15.23 -28.77 -15.26
C GLY A 220 15.21 -27.46 -14.47
N SER A 221 15.34 -26.34 -15.20
CA SER A 221 15.30 -24.96 -14.69
C SER A 221 14.50 -24.85 -13.38
N ALA A 222 15.18 -24.68 -12.24
CA ALA A 222 14.51 -24.32 -11.01
C ALA A 222 13.77 -23.02 -11.28
N SER A 223 12.46 -23.11 -11.55
CA SER A 223 11.63 -21.97 -11.91
C SER A 223 11.60 -21.06 -10.71
N ILE A 224 12.18 -19.86 -10.87
CA ILE A 224 12.16 -18.84 -9.82
C ILE A 224 10.68 -18.52 -9.55
N ASN A 225 10.31 -18.52 -8.27
CA ASN A 225 8.92 -18.40 -7.84
C ASN A 225 8.28 -17.11 -8.43
N PRO A 226 7.14 -17.20 -9.14
CA PRO A 226 6.51 -16.06 -9.80
C PRO A 226 5.98 -15.00 -8.81
N PHE A 227 5.79 -15.36 -7.54
CA PHE A 227 5.34 -14.44 -6.49
C PHE A 227 6.49 -13.73 -5.76
N THR A 228 7.73 -13.94 -6.21
CA THR A 228 8.88 -13.21 -5.67
C THR A 228 8.77 -11.71 -5.99
N PRO A 229 8.90 -10.82 -4.99
CA PRO A 229 9.05 -9.38 -5.21
C PRO A 229 10.01 -9.06 -6.36
N GLY A 230 9.57 -8.20 -7.27
CA GLY A 230 10.26 -7.84 -8.51
C GLY A 230 9.76 -8.61 -9.73
N ARG A 231 9.30 -9.85 -9.55
CA ARG A 231 8.74 -10.72 -10.61
C ARG A 231 7.21 -10.82 -10.58
N CYS A 232 6.62 -10.60 -9.41
CA CYS A 232 5.18 -10.72 -9.22
C CYS A 232 4.39 -9.82 -10.19
N VAL A 233 3.26 -10.33 -10.67
CA VAL A 233 2.33 -9.62 -11.56
C VAL A 233 0.95 -9.60 -10.89
N PRO A 234 0.57 -8.50 -10.22
CA PRO A 234 -0.67 -8.44 -9.45
C PRO A 234 -1.89 -8.41 -10.36
N LEU A 235 -3.02 -8.84 -9.80
CA LEU A 235 -4.35 -8.48 -10.29
C LEU A 235 -4.73 -7.09 -9.73
N VAL A 236 -4.86 -6.09 -10.60
CA VAL A 236 -5.16 -4.70 -10.22
C VAL A 236 -6.65 -4.41 -10.35
N LEU A 237 -7.17 -3.75 -9.31
CA LEU A 237 -8.51 -3.18 -9.26
C LEU A 237 -8.41 -1.69 -9.01
N TYR A 238 -9.26 -0.91 -9.65
CA TYR A 238 -9.32 0.53 -9.51
C TYR A 238 -10.48 0.91 -8.58
N ALA A 239 -10.16 1.51 -7.44
CA ALA A 239 -11.16 2.10 -6.55
C ALA A 239 -11.43 3.54 -7.00
N VAL A 240 -12.65 3.82 -7.45
CA VAL A 240 -13.04 5.08 -8.10
C VAL A 240 -14.24 5.67 -7.37
N PRO A 241 -14.25 6.96 -7.01
CA PRO A 241 -15.38 7.57 -6.34
C PRO A 241 -16.59 7.60 -7.28
N ALA A 242 -17.76 7.39 -6.71
CA ALA A 242 -19.02 7.55 -7.40
C ALA A 242 -19.24 9.02 -7.78
N PRO A 243 -19.63 9.32 -9.03
CA PRO A 243 -20.11 10.65 -9.38
C PRO A 243 -21.39 11.01 -8.60
N ASP A 244 -21.53 12.27 -8.19
CA ASP A 244 -22.69 12.76 -7.43
C ASP A 244 -24.04 12.47 -8.13
N ASN A 245 -24.06 12.55 -9.47
CA ASN A 245 -25.23 12.23 -10.29
C ASN A 245 -25.59 10.73 -10.34
N VAL A 246 -24.62 9.84 -10.08
CA VAL A 246 -24.84 8.39 -9.99
C VAL A 246 -25.35 8.01 -8.60
N LEU A 247 -24.86 8.68 -7.55
CA LEU A 247 -25.31 8.50 -6.17
C LEU A 247 -26.79 8.91 -6.02
N THR A 248 -27.13 10.12 -6.46
CA THR A 248 -28.51 10.64 -6.41
C THR A 248 -29.51 9.81 -7.22
N SER A 249 -29.09 9.25 -8.36
CA SER A 249 -29.92 8.35 -9.19
C SER A 249 -30.12 6.98 -8.53
N THR A 250 -29.09 6.46 -7.84
CA THR A 250 -29.15 5.17 -7.15
C THR A 250 -30.11 5.23 -5.95
N LEU A 251 -30.07 6.32 -5.17
CA LEU A 251 -31.00 6.57 -4.08
C LEU A 251 -32.45 6.67 -4.56
N LYS A 252 -32.70 7.36 -5.68
CA LYS A 252 -34.04 7.44 -6.32
C LYS A 252 -34.51 6.13 -6.93
N SER A 253 -33.59 5.26 -7.33
CA SER A 253 -33.91 3.95 -7.89
C SER A 253 -34.13 2.87 -6.83
N ALA A 254 -33.70 3.07 -5.57
CA ALA A 254 -33.93 2.12 -4.49
C ALA A 254 -35.42 1.96 -4.16
N SER A 255 -36.24 2.98 -4.43
CA SER A 255 -37.71 2.94 -4.32
C SER A 255 -38.43 2.38 -5.56
N SER A 256 -37.70 2.01 -6.62
CA SER A 256 -38.24 1.59 -7.92
C SER A 256 -37.76 0.18 -8.27
N LYS A 257 -38.65 -0.72 -8.70
CA LYS A 257 -38.37 -2.13 -9.06
C LYS A 257 -37.47 -2.32 -10.31
N SER A 258 -36.67 -1.32 -10.69
CA SER A 258 -35.73 -1.36 -11.81
C SER A 258 -34.46 -2.13 -11.45
N THR A 259 -34.12 -3.13 -12.26
CA THR A 259 -33.31 -4.29 -11.91
C THR A 259 -31.79 -4.12 -12.11
N ARG A 260 -31.27 -2.89 -12.28
CA ARG A 260 -29.82 -2.59 -12.25
C ARG A 260 -29.58 -1.18 -11.69
N SER A 261 -28.88 -1.07 -10.56
CA SER A 261 -28.51 0.22 -9.98
C SER A 261 -27.59 1.01 -10.93
N ALA A 262 -27.72 2.34 -10.95
CA ALA A 262 -26.90 3.22 -11.78
C ALA A 262 -25.39 3.01 -11.52
N THR A 263 -25.02 2.73 -10.28
CA THR A 263 -23.65 2.34 -9.87
C THR A 263 -23.12 1.11 -10.61
N VAL A 264 -23.94 0.08 -10.83
CA VAL A 264 -23.52 -1.13 -11.56
C VAL A 264 -23.28 -0.82 -13.03
N ALA A 265 -24.17 -0.05 -13.67
CA ALA A 265 -23.99 0.36 -15.06
C ALA A 265 -22.72 1.22 -15.23
N TYR A 266 -22.50 2.15 -14.31
CA TYR A 266 -21.31 2.99 -14.28
C TYR A 266 -20.01 2.17 -14.09
N CYS A 267 -20.01 1.22 -13.15
CA CYS A 267 -18.92 0.27 -12.95
C CYS A 267 -18.59 -0.49 -14.25
N LYS A 268 -19.61 -1.02 -14.95
CA LYS A 268 -19.41 -1.75 -16.23
C LYS A 268 -18.88 -0.85 -17.36
N ALA A 269 -19.33 0.39 -17.42
CA ALA A 269 -18.81 1.36 -18.38
C ALA A 269 -17.33 1.66 -18.11
N LEU A 270 -16.94 1.84 -16.85
CA LEU A 270 -15.54 2.06 -16.47
C LEU A 270 -14.66 0.81 -16.69
N GLU A 271 -15.13 -0.39 -16.35
CA GLU A 271 -14.44 -1.65 -16.65
C GLU A 271 -14.13 -1.76 -18.16
N THR A 272 -15.11 -1.45 -19.01
CA THR A 272 -14.97 -1.45 -20.46
C THR A 272 -13.97 -0.39 -20.92
N LYS A 273 -14.07 0.83 -20.38
CA LYS A 273 -13.17 1.94 -20.70
C LYS A 273 -11.73 1.60 -20.36
N LEU A 274 -11.45 1.14 -19.13
CA LEU A 274 -10.11 0.75 -18.68
C LEU A 274 -9.55 -0.40 -19.52
N THR A 275 -10.35 -1.43 -19.79
CA THR A 275 -9.92 -2.55 -20.61
C THR A 275 -9.55 -2.10 -22.03
N ASN A 276 -10.32 -1.18 -22.62
CA ASN A 276 -10.03 -0.63 -23.94
C ASN A 276 -8.78 0.28 -23.94
N LEU A 277 -8.62 1.11 -22.90
CA LEU A 277 -7.43 1.95 -22.71
C LEU A 277 -6.17 1.08 -22.58
N PHE A 278 -6.17 0.05 -21.74
CA PHE A 278 -4.98 -0.79 -21.59
C PHE A 278 -4.70 -1.66 -22.81
N ARG A 279 -5.72 -2.03 -23.60
CA ARG A 279 -5.51 -2.74 -24.88
C ARG A 279 -4.73 -1.89 -25.89
N SER A 280 -4.78 -0.55 -25.79
CA SER A 280 -3.97 0.31 -26.66
C SER A 280 -2.48 0.32 -26.31
N LEU A 281 -2.06 -0.25 -25.18
CA LEU A 281 -0.65 -0.44 -24.85
C LEU A 281 -0.08 -1.63 -25.65
N ARG A 282 0.85 -1.34 -26.56
CA ARG A 282 1.58 -2.36 -27.32
C ARG A 282 2.45 -3.22 -26.39
N GLY A 283 2.79 -4.42 -26.82
CA GLY A 283 3.74 -5.30 -26.13
C GLY A 283 3.18 -6.10 -24.96
N GLY A 284 1.86 -6.09 -24.75
CA GLY A 284 1.22 -6.89 -23.70
C GLY A 284 1.61 -6.48 -22.28
N VAL A 285 1.89 -5.18 -22.08
CA VAL A 285 2.29 -4.57 -20.80
C VAL A 285 1.28 -4.86 -19.69
N VAL A 286 -0.01 -4.79 -20.03
CA VAL A 286 -1.11 -5.15 -19.13
C VAL A 286 -1.80 -6.39 -19.65
N GLY A 287 -1.99 -7.39 -18.79
CA GLY A 287 -2.76 -8.59 -19.13
C GLY A 287 -4.26 -8.40 -18.87
N SER A 288 -5.11 -8.89 -19.76
CA SER A 288 -6.53 -9.10 -19.47
C SER A 288 -6.73 -10.56 -19.06
N VAL A 289 -6.92 -10.80 -17.76
CA VAL A 289 -6.94 -12.15 -17.17
C VAL A 289 -8.01 -12.19 -16.09
N ARG A 290 -8.93 -13.16 -16.18
CA ARG A 290 -9.93 -13.36 -15.12
C ARG A 290 -9.25 -13.90 -13.87
N MET A 291 -9.75 -13.56 -12.68
CA MET A 291 -9.17 -13.99 -11.40
C MET A 291 -8.81 -15.49 -11.37
N ARG A 292 -9.74 -16.35 -11.78
CA ARG A 292 -9.55 -17.81 -11.79
C ARG A 292 -8.40 -18.30 -12.68
N ASP A 293 -8.03 -17.52 -13.69
CA ASP A 293 -7.03 -17.87 -14.69
C ASP A 293 -5.65 -17.28 -14.36
N THR A 294 -5.54 -16.50 -13.27
CA THR A 294 -4.29 -15.82 -12.85
C THR A 294 -3.19 -16.82 -12.49
N LEU A 295 -3.56 -17.97 -11.93
CA LEU A 295 -2.63 -19.01 -11.46
C LEU A 295 -2.26 -20.04 -12.54
N THR A 296 -2.61 -19.80 -13.80
CA THR A 296 -2.20 -20.70 -14.90
C THR A 296 -0.72 -20.51 -15.26
N ALA A 297 -0.02 -21.58 -15.65
CA ALA A 297 1.38 -21.53 -16.10
C ALA A 297 1.64 -20.42 -17.14
N THR A 298 0.69 -20.23 -18.06
CA THR A 298 0.76 -19.22 -19.11
C THR A 298 0.74 -17.78 -18.58
N ASN A 299 0.09 -17.53 -17.44
CA ASN A 299 0.05 -16.18 -16.86
C ASN A 299 1.20 -15.95 -15.87
N LEU A 300 1.59 -16.98 -15.12
CA LEU A 300 2.69 -16.88 -14.15
C LEU A 300 4.07 -16.72 -14.80
N SER A 301 4.24 -17.22 -16.04
CA SER A 301 5.47 -17.02 -16.82
C SER A 301 5.64 -15.60 -17.36
N LYS A 302 4.64 -14.71 -17.22
CA LYS A 302 4.64 -13.38 -17.83
C LYS A 302 5.12 -12.27 -16.88
N GLU A 303 6.23 -12.50 -16.18
CA GLU A 303 6.80 -11.59 -15.18
C GLU A 303 7.10 -10.16 -15.70
N ARG A 304 7.26 -10.00 -17.03
CA ARG A 304 7.47 -8.69 -17.68
C ARG A 304 6.25 -7.79 -17.70
N ARG A 305 5.04 -8.34 -17.48
CA ARG A 305 3.81 -7.53 -17.40
C ARG A 305 3.88 -6.59 -16.20
N ALA A 306 3.40 -5.37 -16.34
CA ALA A 306 3.24 -4.47 -15.19
C ALA A 306 2.21 -5.05 -14.20
N PHE A 307 1.05 -5.46 -14.72
CA PHE A 307 -0.03 -6.08 -13.95
C PHE A 307 -1.05 -6.77 -14.87
N ASN A 308 -2.01 -7.47 -14.27
CA ASN A 308 -3.20 -8.00 -14.92
C ASN A 308 -4.45 -7.25 -14.44
N VAL A 309 -5.48 -7.17 -15.28
CA VAL A 309 -6.82 -6.69 -14.92
C VAL A 309 -7.86 -7.75 -15.26
N ASP A 310 -8.84 -7.93 -14.36
CA ASP A 310 -10.02 -8.73 -14.68
C ASP A 310 -11.00 -7.86 -15.47
N PRO A 311 -11.29 -8.17 -16.74
CA PRO A 311 -12.15 -7.33 -17.58
C PRO A 311 -13.60 -7.19 -17.07
N THR A 312 -13.99 -7.98 -16.07
CA THR A 312 -15.34 -8.00 -15.49
C THR A 312 -15.41 -7.52 -14.04
N HIS A 313 -14.27 -7.27 -13.41
CA HIS A 313 -14.16 -6.94 -11.99
C HIS A 313 -12.97 -6.01 -11.65
N CYS A 314 -12.45 -5.25 -12.61
CA CYS A 314 -11.31 -4.35 -12.40
C CYS A 314 -11.68 -2.98 -11.79
N VAL A 315 -12.94 -2.73 -11.45
CA VAL A 315 -13.39 -1.46 -10.87
C VAL A 315 -14.23 -1.72 -9.62
N VAL A 316 -13.96 -0.93 -8.59
CA VAL A 316 -14.78 -0.80 -7.38
C VAL A 316 -15.22 0.66 -7.32
N ILE A 317 -16.52 0.89 -7.29
CA ILE A 317 -17.07 2.22 -7.08
C ILE A 317 -17.24 2.42 -5.58
N VAL A 318 -16.68 3.50 -5.03
CA VAL A 318 -16.76 3.83 -3.60
C VAL A 318 -17.41 5.19 -3.38
N SER A 319 -17.89 5.44 -2.16
CA SER A 319 -18.38 6.77 -1.77
C SER A 319 -17.27 7.81 -1.92
N ARG A 320 -17.64 9.03 -2.35
CA ARG A 320 -16.69 10.14 -2.51
C ARG A 320 -16.11 10.56 -1.16
N ARG A 321 -16.89 10.48 -0.08
CA ARG A 321 -16.45 10.82 1.28
C ARG A 321 -15.31 9.93 1.77
N LEU A 322 -15.25 8.67 1.35
CA LEU A 322 -14.15 7.76 1.70
C LEU A 322 -12.87 7.99 0.88
N VAL A 323 -12.98 8.76 -0.19
CA VAL A 323 -11.90 9.09 -1.12
C VAL A 323 -11.41 10.53 -0.91
N ALA A 324 -12.25 11.38 -0.31
CA ALA A 324 -11.98 12.78 0.02
C ALA A 324 -11.82 12.98 1.53
N GLU A 325 -11.39 14.18 1.94
CA GLU A 325 -11.12 14.58 3.34
C GLU A 325 -12.35 14.50 4.27
N GLU A 326 -13.57 14.41 3.70
CA GLU A 326 -14.86 14.42 4.41
C GLU A 326 -15.22 13.11 5.16
N GLY A 327 -14.39 12.06 5.09
CA GLY A 327 -14.70 10.71 5.59
C GLY A 327 -14.22 10.37 7.00
N GLY A 328 -13.69 11.33 7.76
CA GLY A 328 -13.18 11.10 9.12
C GLY A 328 -14.33 10.78 10.08
N LEU A 329 -14.60 9.50 10.35
CA LEU A 329 -15.57 9.06 11.35
C LEU A 329 -15.25 9.62 12.74
N GLU A 330 -13.96 9.74 13.08
CA GLU A 330 -13.50 10.33 14.34
C GLU A 330 -13.77 11.84 14.37
N ALA A 331 -13.43 12.57 13.31
CA ALA A 331 -13.73 14.01 13.21
C ALA A 331 -15.24 14.30 13.17
N SER A 332 -16.03 13.42 12.55
CA SER A 332 -17.50 13.52 12.55
C SER A 332 -18.10 13.16 13.91
N LEU A 333 -17.53 12.21 14.64
CA LEU A 333 -17.92 11.88 16.01
C LEU A 333 -17.53 13.01 16.96
N GLU A 334 -16.33 13.57 16.81
CA GLU A 334 -15.85 14.74 17.55
C GLU A 334 -16.76 15.95 17.28
N ALA A 335 -17.14 16.21 16.03
CA ALA A 335 -18.12 17.24 15.69
C ALA A 335 -19.51 17.00 16.31
N VAL A 336 -19.95 15.74 16.40
CA VAL A 336 -21.21 15.39 17.09
C VAL A 336 -21.08 15.55 18.60
N LEU A 337 -19.92 15.21 19.18
CA LEU A 337 -19.65 15.37 20.62
C LEU A 337 -19.50 16.84 21.01
N ASP A 338 -18.88 17.66 20.15
CA ASP A 338 -18.76 19.10 20.31
C ASP A 338 -20.11 19.80 20.11
N GLY A 339 -20.91 19.36 19.14
CA GLY A 339 -22.28 19.84 18.93
C GLY A 339 -23.27 19.37 20.02
N THR A 340 -22.93 18.33 20.79
CA THR A 340 -23.67 17.91 21.99
C THR A 340 -23.04 18.41 23.28
N GLY A 341 -21.96 19.20 23.19
CA GLY A 341 -21.38 19.93 24.30
C GLY A 341 -22.47 20.79 24.93
N PHE A 342 -22.82 20.49 26.18
CA PHE A 342 -23.80 21.24 26.96
C PHE A 342 -23.53 22.74 26.79
N PRO A 343 -24.44 23.51 26.19
CA PRO A 343 -24.23 24.95 26.11
C PRO A 343 -24.11 25.46 27.54
N ASP A 344 -23.01 26.16 27.83
CA ASP A 344 -22.97 27.02 29.00
C ASP A 344 -24.26 27.85 28.98
N LEU A 345 -24.99 27.79 30.08
CA LEU A 345 -26.38 28.22 30.26
C LEU A 345 -26.60 29.74 30.13
N ASP A 346 -25.96 30.44 29.19
CA ASP A 346 -26.16 31.85 28.90
C ASP A 346 -25.66 32.20 27.48
N GLY A 347 -26.50 32.09 26.45
CA GLY A 347 -26.24 32.75 25.16
C GLY A 347 -26.87 32.11 23.91
N ASP A 348 -27.90 32.79 23.38
CA ASP A 348 -28.53 32.66 22.05
C ASP A 348 -29.07 31.29 21.60
N ALA A 349 -30.39 31.18 21.69
CA ALA A 349 -31.23 30.08 21.20
C ALA A 349 -31.32 29.96 19.66
N ASP A 350 -30.44 30.63 18.91
CA ASP A 350 -30.44 30.65 17.43
C ASP A 350 -29.31 29.79 16.82
N LYS A 351 -28.53 29.08 17.65
CA LYS A 351 -27.54 28.09 17.22
C LYS A 351 -28.01 26.66 17.50
N GLU A 352 -29.25 26.36 17.14
CA GLU A 352 -29.67 24.98 16.92
C GLU A 352 -28.98 24.54 15.61
N GLU A 353 -27.65 24.30 15.67
CA GLU A 353 -26.92 23.64 14.59
C GLU A 353 -27.62 22.31 14.36
N ASP A 354 -28.35 22.27 13.23
CA ASP A 354 -29.22 21.23 12.71
C ASP A 354 -28.86 19.83 13.26
N LEU A 355 -29.34 19.52 14.47
CA LEU A 355 -29.18 18.22 15.13
C LEU A 355 -29.76 17.12 14.24
N ASP A 356 -30.78 17.45 13.44
CA ASP A 356 -31.36 16.60 12.41
C ASP A 356 -30.42 16.39 11.19
N ALA A 357 -29.46 17.29 10.93
CA ALA A 357 -28.37 17.05 9.98
C ALA A 357 -27.26 16.18 10.57
N LEU A 358 -26.92 16.35 11.85
CA LEU A 358 -25.93 15.54 12.59
C LEU A 358 -26.41 14.10 12.84
N LEU A 359 -27.72 13.90 13.02
CA LEU A 359 -28.35 12.61 13.28
C LEU A 359 -28.89 11.93 12.01
N ARG A 360 -28.58 12.43 10.81
CA ARG A 360 -28.94 11.71 9.58
C ARG A 360 -28.27 10.34 9.62
N PRO A 361 -28.99 9.25 9.27
CA PRO A 361 -28.37 7.95 9.08
C PRO A 361 -27.15 8.13 8.19
N LEU A 362 -25.99 7.63 8.61
CA LEU A 362 -24.79 7.60 7.78
C LEU A 362 -25.23 7.06 6.41
N GLU A 363 -25.19 7.92 5.39
CA GLU A 363 -25.47 7.49 4.02
C GLU A 363 -24.55 6.31 3.74
N ASP A 364 -25.06 5.27 3.08
CA ASP A 364 -24.43 3.95 2.95
C ASP A 364 -23.05 4.04 2.27
N ASP A 365 -22.02 4.47 3.00
CA ASP A 365 -20.65 4.72 2.52
C ASP A 365 -19.96 3.41 2.09
N ASP A 366 -20.61 2.28 2.38
CA ASP A 366 -20.23 0.93 2.00
C ASP A 366 -20.46 0.58 0.52
N ILE A 367 -20.90 1.54 -0.30
CA ILE A 367 -21.03 1.32 -1.74
C ILE A 367 -19.73 0.70 -2.28
N GLY A 368 -19.87 -0.48 -2.88
CA GLY A 368 -18.78 -1.23 -3.49
C GLY A 368 -17.94 -2.09 -2.54
N PHE A 369 -17.87 -1.79 -1.23
CA PHE A 369 -17.03 -2.53 -0.29
C PHE A 369 -17.44 -4.00 -0.12
N PRO A 370 -18.73 -4.37 0.04
CA PRO A 370 -19.13 -5.77 0.11
C PRO A 370 -18.67 -6.58 -1.10
N ARG A 371 -18.76 -6.00 -2.32
CA ARG A 371 -18.29 -6.64 -3.56
C ARG A 371 -16.76 -6.71 -3.60
N ALA A 372 -16.07 -5.65 -3.18
CA ALA A 372 -14.61 -5.59 -3.14
C ALA A 372 -14.04 -6.63 -2.15
N GLN A 373 -14.56 -6.69 -0.93
CA GLN A 373 -14.21 -7.67 0.09
C GLN A 373 -14.53 -9.10 -0.37
N GLN A 374 -15.69 -9.34 -0.98
CA GLN A 374 -16.01 -10.66 -1.52
C GLN A 374 -15.01 -11.09 -2.60
N TYR A 375 -14.61 -10.17 -3.47
CA TYR A 375 -13.66 -10.46 -4.54
C TYR A 375 -12.22 -10.64 -4.00
N LEU A 376 -11.81 -9.82 -3.03
CA LEU A 376 -10.57 -9.97 -2.28
C LEU A 376 -10.49 -11.35 -1.62
N ASN A 377 -11.50 -11.72 -0.83
CA ASN A 377 -11.54 -13.01 -0.14
C ASN A 377 -11.45 -14.17 -1.14
N LYS A 378 -12.20 -14.13 -2.25
CA LYS A 378 -12.08 -15.13 -3.33
C LYS A 378 -10.66 -15.23 -3.91
N CYS A 379 -9.96 -14.10 -4.05
CA CYS A 379 -8.58 -14.08 -4.53
C CYS A 379 -7.63 -14.76 -3.55
N VAL A 380 -7.74 -14.39 -2.27
CA VAL A 380 -6.91 -14.91 -1.19
C VAL A 380 -7.17 -16.41 -1.01
N ASP A 381 -8.44 -16.82 -1.01
CA ASP A 381 -8.82 -18.24 -0.92
C ASP A 381 -8.27 -19.04 -2.11
N LEU A 382 -8.34 -18.50 -3.33
CA LEU A 382 -7.76 -19.12 -4.52
C LEU A 382 -6.24 -19.31 -4.38
N LEU A 383 -5.52 -18.28 -3.92
CA LEU A 383 -4.07 -18.33 -3.68
C LEU A 383 -3.71 -19.37 -2.62
N LEU A 384 -4.34 -19.29 -1.44
CA LEU A 384 -4.05 -20.18 -0.31
C LEU A 384 -4.43 -21.64 -0.61
N SER A 385 -5.55 -21.87 -1.29
CA SER A 385 -5.96 -23.23 -1.71
C SER A 385 -4.98 -23.83 -2.73
N SER A 386 -4.47 -23.02 -3.67
CA SER A 386 -3.50 -23.47 -4.68
C SER A 386 -2.14 -23.84 -4.10
N SER A 387 -1.78 -23.25 -2.96
CA SER A 387 -0.53 -23.49 -2.25
C SER A 387 -0.54 -24.73 -1.36
N GLY A 388 -1.71 -25.39 -1.23
CA GLY A 388 -1.89 -26.53 -0.31
C GLY A 388 -1.97 -26.13 1.17
N SER A 389 -1.99 -24.83 1.49
CA SER A 389 -2.02 -24.30 2.86
C SER A 389 -3.40 -24.37 3.52
N PHE A 390 -4.46 -24.52 2.73
CA PHE A 390 -5.84 -24.64 3.21
C PHE A 390 -6.58 -25.73 2.43
N ALA A 391 -6.94 -26.82 3.11
CA ALA A 391 -7.98 -27.73 2.64
C ALA A 391 -9.29 -27.27 3.28
N PRO A 392 -10.21 -26.61 2.56
CA PRO A 392 -11.52 -26.31 3.11
C PRO A 392 -12.27 -27.64 3.31
N SER A 393 -12.53 -28.01 4.57
CA SER A 393 -13.51 -29.04 4.89
C SER A 393 -14.89 -28.56 4.41
N GLY A 394 -15.33 -28.98 3.22
CA GLY A 394 -16.74 -28.91 2.83
C GLY A 394 -17.13 -28.20 1.53
N ALA A 395 -16.23 -27.90 0.61
CA ALA A 395 -16.62 -27.38 -0.71
C ALA A 395 -16.09 -28.26 -1.86
N SER A 396 -16.81 -29.35 -2.14
CA SER A 396 -16.73 -30.02 -3.43
C SER A 396 -17.24 -29.05 -4.51
N PHE A 397 -16.35 -28.27 -5.10
CA PHE A 397 -16.61 -27.67 -6.40
C PHE A 397 -16.81 -28.85 -7.36
N GLY A 398 -18.06 -29.02 -7.81
CA GLY A 398 -18.51 -30.19 -8.54
C GLY A 398 -17.53 -30.62 -9.62
N GLU A 399 -17.03 -31.83 -9.48
CA GLU A 399 -16.50 -32.64 -10.57
C GLU A 399 -17.62 -32.80 -11.61
N ARG A 400 -17.67 -31.89 -12.59
CA ARG A 400 -18.25 -32.19 -13.89
C ARG A 400 -17.10 -32.23 -14.88
N GLY A 401 -16.89 -33.42 -15.42
CA GLY A 401 -15.78 -33.80 -16.28
C GLY A 401 -15.51 -32.82 -17.42
N GLY A 402 -14.22 -32.59 -17.64
CA GLY A 402 -13.68 -31.82 -18.75
C GLY A 402 -12.20 -31.56 -18.56
N SER A 403 -11.35 -32.39 -19.19
CA SER A 403 -9.89 -32.27 -19.36
C SER A 403 -9.14 -31.57 -18.22
N SER A 404 -8.53 -32.35 -17.33
CA SER A 404 -7.56 -31.90 -16.33
C SER A 404 -6.40 -31.14 -17.01
N LYS A 405 -6.52 -29.82 -17.13
CA LYS A 405 -5.36 -28.94 -17.21
C LYS A 405 -4.70 -29.03 -15.85
N GLU A 406 -3.60 -29.74 -15.82
CA GLU A 406 -2.69 -29.90 -14.69
C GLU A 406 -2.66 -28.62 -13.84
N ALA A 407 -3.33 -28.65 -12.69
CA ALA A 407 -3.36 -27.53 -11.78
C ALA A 407 -1.94 -27.39 -11.23
N VAL A 408 -1.19 -26.42 -11.74
CA VAL A 408 0.18 -26.15 -11.30
C VAL A 408 0.09 -25.82 -9.82
N ARG A 409 0.64 -26.71 -8.97
CA ARG A 409 0.86 -26.37 -7.56
C ARG A 409 1.92 -25.29 -7.53
N ILE A 410 1.54 -24.09 -7.11
CA ILE A 410 2.47 -22.97 -6.95
C ILE A 410 2.60 -22.70 -5.47
N GLU A 411 3.82 -22.82 -4.97
CA GLU A 411 4.11 -22.55 -3.57
C GLU A 411 4.08 -21.04 -3.35
N LEU A 412 3.28 -20.58 -2.38
CA LEU A 412 3.37 -19.19 -1.93
C LEU A 412 4.60 -19.00 -1.06
N LEU A 413 5.14 -17.79 -1.06
CA LEU A 413 6.27 -17.46 -0.20
C LEU A 413 5.81 -17.39 1.26
N SER A 414 6.67 -17.84 2.18
CA SER A 414 6.51 -17.47 3.58
C SER A 414 6.75 -15.97 3.77
N LEU A 415 6.22 -15.39 4.85
CA LEU A 415 6.44 -13.98 5.18
C LEU A 415 7.93 -13.63 5.24
N SER A 416 8.76 -14.51 5.83
CA SER A 416 10.20 -14.31 5.92
C SER A 416 10.91 -14.30 4.56
N GLN A 417 10.52 -15.21 3.65
CA GLN A 417 11.06 -15.26 2.30
C GLN A 417 10.62 -14.04 1.49
N TRP A 418 9.35 -13.65 1.62
CA TRP A 418 8.79 -12.49 0.94
C TRP A 418 9.48 -11.20 1.38
N LEU A 419 9.66 -10.98 2.69
CA LEU A 419 10.36 -9.79 3.22
C LEU A 419 11.82 -9.72 2.77
N LYS A 420 12.54 -10.85 2.81
CA LYS A 420 13.93 -10.90 2.30
C LYS A 420 14.00 -10.51 0.83
N ALA A 421 13.09 -11.02 0.01
CA ALA A 421 13.01 -10.67 -1.41
C ALA A 421 12.61 -9.20 -1.62
N PHE A 422 11.65 -8.68 -0.85
CA PHE A 422 11.23 -7.28 -0.90
C PHE A 422 12.39 -6.33 -0.59
N HIS A 423 13.16 -6.59 0.47
CA HIS A 423 14.35 -5.80 0.79
C HIS A 423 15.48 -5.96 -0.23
N SER A 424 15.59 -7.12 -0.88
CA SER A 424 16.54 -7.30 -2.00
C SER A 424 16.14 -6.44 -3.20
N LEU A 425 14.84 -6.35 -3.50
CA LEU A 425 14.30 -5.49 -4.54
C LEU A 425 14.58 -4.01 -4.26
N THR A 426 14.29 -3.53 -3.05
CA THR A 426 14.57 -2.12 -2.68
C THR A 426 16.05 -1.78 -2.80
N LYS A 427 16.94 -2.68 -2.36
CA LYS A 427 18.40 -2.53 -2.55
C LYS A 427 18.80 -2.49 -4.03
N THR A 428 18.16 -3.30 -4.86
CA THR A 428 18.43 -3.34 -6.31
C THR A 428 18.04 -2.02 -6.97
N MET A 429 16.84 -1.51 -6.66
CA MET A 429 16.36 -0.21 -7.13
C MET A 429 17.28 0.93 -6.70
N HIS A 430 17.75 0.93 -5.45
CA HIS A 430 18.70 1.91 -4.96
C HIS A 430 20.04 1.86 -5.71
N ARG A 431 20.59 0.66 -5.96
CA ARG A 431 21.83 0.50 -6.75
C ARG A 431 21.66 1.00 -8.19
N MET A 432 20.52 0.70 -8.81
CA MET A 432 20.19 1.19 -10.16
C MET A 432 20.16 2.72 -10.19
N GLU A 433 19.59 3.35 -9.16
CA GLU A 433 19.56 4.80 -9.04
C GLU A 433 20.95 5.42 -8.88
N VAL A 434 21.78 4.88 -7.97
CA VAL A 434 23.16 5.34 -7.77
C VAL A 434 23.94 5.23 -9.08
N LYS A 435 23.80 4.09 -9.79
CA LYS A 435 24.43 3.90 -11.09
C LYS A 435 23.98 4.94 -12.12
N ARG A 436 22.68 5.22 -12.23
CA ARG A 436 22.17 6.25 -13.16
C ARG A 436 22.72 7.63 -12.84
N LYS A 437 22.87 7.99 -11.56
CA LYS A 437 23.47 9.26 -11.15
C LYS A 437 24.94 9.33 -11.55
N GLN A 438 25.69 8.24 -11.35
CA GLN A 438 27.09 8.16 -11.79
C GLN A 438 27.22 8.26 -13.32
N ASP A 439 26.39 7.52 -14.06
CA ASP A 439 26.41 7.54 -15.53
C ASP A 439 26.07 8.94 -16.07
N ALA A 440 25.12 9.65 -15.44
CA ALA A 440 24.77 11.02 -15.78
C ALA A 440 25.91 12.03 -15.47
N ALA A 441 26.56 11.89 -14.32
CA ALA A 441 27.73 12.72 -13.97
C ALA A 441 28.88 12.51 -14.96
N ASN A 442 29.20 11.26 -15.29
CA ASN A 442 30.24 10.93 -16.26
C ASN A 442 29.92 11.49 -17.65
N ALA A 443 28.65 11.44 -18.08
CA ALA A 443 28.23 12.00 -19.37
C ALA A 443 28.37 13.53 -19.41
N LEU A 444 28.08 14.21 -18.30
CA LEU A 444 28.28 15.65 -18.18
C LEU A 444 29.77 16.02 -18.24
N GLU A 445 30.63 15.32 -17.50
CA GLU A 445 32.08 15.51 -17.56
C GLU A 445 32.61 15.33 -18.98
N GLN A 446 32.18 14.27 -19.68
CA GLN A 446 32.56 14.04 -21.08
C GLN A 446 32.09 15.17 -22.01
N SER A 447 30.90 15.74 -21.80
CA SER A 447 30.42 16.87 -22.59
C SER A 447 31.22 18.15 -22.35
N ILE A 448 31.66 18.40 -21.12
CA ILE A 448 32.52 19.54 -20.76
C ILE A 448 33.89 19.38 -21.42
N TYR A 449 34.51 18.20 -21.31
CA TYR A 449 35.79 17.93 -21.98
C TYR A 449 35.73 18.08 -23.50
N GLN A 450 34.62 17.67 -24.14
CA GLN A 450 34.43 17.86 -25.58
C GLN A 450 34.24 19.32 -25.96
N TYR A 451 33.56 20.11 -25.12
CA TYR A 451 33.39 21.55 -25.32
C TYR A 451 34.72 22.29 -25.18
N GLU A 452 35.49 22.01 -24.12
CA GLU A 452 36.82 22.60 -23.89
C GLU A 452 37.83 22.24 -25.00
N GLN A 453 37.79 21.00 -25.51
CA GLN A 453 38.60 20.63 -26.68
C GLN A 453 38.10 21.33 -27.95
N GLY A 454 36.80 21.56 -28.12
CA GLY A 454 36.24 22.28 -29.26
C GLY A 454 36.63 23.76 -29.32
N GLU A 455 36.76 24.44 -28.17
CA GLU A 455 37.22 25.83 -28.09
C GLU A 455 38.74 25.98 -28.26
N LEU A 456 39.54 24.95 -27.98
CA LEU A 456 41.00 24.96 -28.20
C LEU A 456 41.42 24.80 -29.67
N TYR A 457 40.48 24.43 -30.55
CA TYR A 457 40.71 24.27 -32.00
C TYR A 457 39.98 25.30 -32.88
N GLN A 458 39.39 26.34 -32.27
CA GLN A 458 38.99 27.58 -32.95
C GLN A 458 40.00 28.69 -32.64
#